data_AF-A0A842KFC1-F1
#
_entry.id   AF-A0A842KFC1-F1
#
_cell.length_a   1.000
_cell.length_b   1.000
_cell.length_c   1.000
_cell.angle_alpha   90.00
_cell.angle_beta   90.00
_cell.angle_gamma   90.00
#
_symmetry.space_group_name_H-M   'P 1'
#
loop_
_entity.id
_entity.type
_entity.pdbx_description
1 polymer ?
#
loop_
_entity_poly.entity_id
_entity_poly.type
_entity_poly.pdbx_seq_one_letter_code
_entity_poly.pdbx_strand_id
1 'polypeptide(L)'
;MKIKGLILSRILEAIIFAIGIFSIYKGYFAQSLACFVGLFLSLMPTIIKRNLKISLPWLFEFLIVFSVSLHIWGGALGLYSLPFYDKFAHFIVSAIISFFALMVVYILTVFSPRLYMDSLTMMFFIIIFSLAIGGLWEIAEFFYDKFFFGYSASQISLDNTMGDLIADLLAGIIIAIFGTIAIRRGEFKDILHMAHKHRDKFIYTRGRAIKALEEAIEKEKVDEKVLPIVEKINKKEDFFTTSSCAGRIVIIEVPHFGMKRNARFLGKWHDKIDEKDLRNAIKKAKKGEIWFLVQSPIFHISTISIENAKKILSIANNSGFKYSSIKNFNGRFIVEILSSERIDVPIGKDGRIFVSDEYLEILRDIANHMIEVIDGKLKRLEKNIENMM
;
A
#
# COMPACT_ATOMS: atom_id res chain seq x y z
N MET A 1 -11.90 21.04 -4.75
CA MET A 1 -10.95 20.97 -5.88
C MET A 1 -10.83 19.59 -6.52
N LYS A 2 -10.70 18.48 -5.77
CA LYS A 2 -10.51 17.11 -6.33
C LYS A 2 -11.55 16.67 -7.37
N ILE A 3 -12.81 17.08 -7.24
CA ILE A 3 -13.91 16.67 -8.13
C ILE A 3 -13.88 17.43 -9.47
N LYS A 4 -13.50 18.71 -9.46
CA LYS A 4 -13.55 19.58 -10.67
C LYS A 4 -12.55 19.15 -11.74
N GLY A 5 -11.32 18.80 -11.34
CA GLY A 5 -10.29 18.37 -12.27
C GLY A 5 -10.59 17.02 -12.93
N LEU A 6 -11.17 16.09 -12.17
CA LEU A 6 -11.58 14.79 -12.71
C LEU A 6 -12.73 14.96 -13.73
N ILE A 7 -13.68 15.85 -13.45
CA ILE A 7 -14.75 16.18 -14.40
C ILE A 7 -14.17 16.72 -15.71
N LEU A 8 -13.16 17.59 -15.65
CA LEU A 8 -12.54 18.16 -16.85
C LEU A 8 -11.88 17.07 -17.72
N SER A 9 -11.15 16.13 -17.12
CA SER A 9 -10.61 14.96 -17.83
C SER A 9 -11.72 14.14 -18.50
N ARG A 10 -12.82 13.86 -17.79
CA ARG A 10 -13.95 13.10 -18.36
C ARG A 10 -14.68 13.83 -19.49
N ILE A 11 -14.76 15.15 -19.42
CA ILE A 11 -15.32 15.97 -20.50
C ILE A 11 -14.44 15.85 -21.75
N LEU A 12 -13.12 15.97 -21.62
CA LEU A 12 -12.19 15.83 -22.74
C LEU A 12 -12.24 14.43 -23.36
N GLU A 13 -12.28 13.38 -22.53
CA GLU A 13 -12.47 12.00 -23.00
C GLU A 13 -13.78 11.81 -23.77
N ALA A 14 -14.88 12.39 -23.28
CA ALA A 14 -16.17 12.34 -23.96
C ALA A 14 -16.14 13.10 -25.31
N ILE A 15 -15.42 14.22 -25.39
CA ILE A 15 -15.20 14.95 -26.64
C ILE A 15 -14.40 14.10 -27.63
N ILE A 16 -13.30 13.47 -27.19
CA ILE A 16 -12.50 12.57 -28.02
C ILE A 16 -13.36 11.43 -28.57
N PHE A 17 -14.18 10.81 -27.71
CA PHE A 17 -15.10 9.76 -28.10
C PHE A 17 -16.11 10.24 -29.16
N ALA A 18 -16.73 11.41 -28.94
CA ALA A 18 -17.68 12.00 -29.87
C ALA A 18 -17.04 12.31 -31.24
N ILE A 19 -15.82 12.86 -31.25
CA ILE A 19 -15.03 13.09 -32.46
C ILE A 19 -14.73 11.76 -33.19
N GLY A 20 -14.37 10.72 -32.44
CA GLY A 20 -14.11 9.39 -32.99
C GLY A 20 -15.33 8.80 -33.70
N ILE A 21 -16.52 8.88 -33.09
CA ILE A 21 -17.79 8.44 -33.69
C ILE A 21 -18.17 9.30 -34.90
N PHE A 22 -18.03 10.62 -34.79
CA PHE A 22 -18.30 11.53 -35.90
C PHE A 22 -17.36 11.27 -37.10
N SER A 23 -16.11 10.92 -36.84
CA SER A 23 -15.13 10.54 -37.87
C SER A 23 -15.54 9.26 -38.60
N ILE A 24 -16.09 8.26 -37.90
CA ILE A 24 -16.67 7.06 -38.54
C ILE A 24 -17.81 7.48 -39.48
N TYR A 25 -18.73 8.31 -38.99
CA TYR A 25 -19.88 8.77 -39.78
C TYR A 25 -19.46 9.51 -41.06
N LYS A 26 -18.35 10.25 -41.00
CA LYS A 26 -17.77 10.95 -42.16
C LYS A 26 -16.87 10.08 -43.05
N GLY A 27 -16.63 8.82 -42.69
CA GLY A 27 -15.72 7.93 -43.42
C GLY A 27 -14.23 8.18 -43.18
N TYR A 28 -13.87 9.00 -42.20
CA TYR A 28 -12.48 9.29 -41.81
C TYR A 28 -11.95 8.21 -40.86
N PHE A 29 -11.74 6.99 -41.37
CA PHE A 29 -11.37 5.83 -40.57
C PHE A 29 -10.02 5.98 -39.86
N ALA A 30 -9.02 6.61 -40.51
CA ALA A 30 -7.70 6.83 -39.93
C ALA A 30 -7.80 7.77 -38.70
N GLN A 31 -8.50 8.90 -38.85
CA GLN A 31 -8.76 9.84 -37.75
C GLN A 31 -9.57 9.19 -36.62
N SER A 32 -10.56 8.36 -36.97
CA SER A 32 -11.33 7.62 -35.99
C SER A 32 -10.46 6.68 -35.15
N LEU A 33 -9.56 5.93 -35.80
CA LEU A 33 -8.62 5.06 -35.09
C LEU A 33 -7.73 5.87 -34.14
N ALA A 34 -7.17 7.00 -34.59
CA ALA A 34 -6.36 7.88 -33.75
C ALA A 34 -7.13 8.35 -32.50
N CYS A 35 -8.42 8.68 -32.65
CA CYS A 35 -9.27 9.06 -31.52
C CYS A 35 -9.46 7.91 -30.52
N PHE A 36 -9.72 6.69 -30.98
CA PHE A 36 -9.92 5.55 -30.07
C PHE A 36 -8.63 5.07 -29.41
N VAL A 37 -7.49 5.12 -30.11
CA VAL A 37 -6.17 4.87 -29.53
C VAL A 37 -5.86 5.93 -28.47
N GLY A 38 -6.07 7.21 -28.79
CA GLY A 38 -5.89 8.29 -27.82
C GLY A 38 -6.81 8.17 -26.61
N LEU A 39 -8.09 7.83 -26.80
CA LEU A 39 -9.02 7.56 -25.71
C LEU A 39 -8.57 6.39 -24.83
N PHE A 40 -8.04 5.32 -25.44
CA PHE A 40 -7.48 4.21 -24.69
C PHE A 40 -6.28 4.66 -23.83
N LEU A 41 -5.36 5.44 -24.40
CA LEU A 41 -4.22 6.00 -23.67
C LEU A 41 -4.66 6.94 -22.54
N SER A 42 -5.67 7.78 -22.77
CA SER A 42 -6.18 8.71 -21.77
C SER A 42 -6.91 7.99 -20.62
N LEU A 43 -7.51 6.82 -20.88
CA LEU A 43 -8.15 5.98 -19.87
C LEU A 43 -7.16 5.10 -19.08
N MET A 44 -5.90 5.00 -19.49
CA MET A 44 -4.87 4.18 -18.82
C MET A 44 -4.77 4.46 -17.31
N PRO A 45 -4.71 5.71 -16.81
CA PRO A 45 -4.70 6.00 -15.38
C PRO A 45 -5.88 5.36 -14.62
N THR A 46 -7.07 5.33 -15.24
CA THR A 46 -8.28 4.74 -14.66
C THR A 46 -8.19 3.23 -14.59
N ILE A 47 -7.69 2.61 -15.66
CA ILE A 47 -7.49 1.16 -15.75
C ILE A 47 -6.43 0.70 -14.73
N ILE A 48 -5.32 1.43 -14.65
CA ILE A 48 -4.25 1.21 -13.67
C ILE A 48 -4.78 1.34 -12.24
N LYS A 49 -5.60 2.36 -11.95
CA LYS A 49 -6.22 2.53 -10.63
C LYS A 49 -7.07 1.32 -10.22
N ARG A 50 -7.80 0.73 -11.16
CA ARG A 50 -8.63 -0.47 -10.90
C ARG A 50 -7.77 -1.68 -10.55
N ASN A 51 -6.68 -1.89 -11.30
CA ASN A 51 -5.89 -3.12 -11.21
C ASN A 51 -4.76 -3.04 -10.16
N LEU A 52 -4.05 -1.92 -10.07
CA LEU A 52 -2.90 -1.71 -9.18
C LEU A 52 -3.26 -0.97 -7.87
N LYS A 53 -4.50 -0.47 -7.73
CA LYS A 53 -4.95 0.35 -6.57
C LYS A 53 -4.11 1.62 -6.32
N ILE A 54 -3.32 2.04 -7.29
CA ILE A 54 -2.57 3.29 -7.27
C ILE A 54 -3.46 4.38 -7.86
N SER A 55 -3.74 5.43 -7.09
CA SER A 55 -4.48 6.60 -7.59
C SER A 55 -3.52 7.73 -7.92
N LEU A 56 -3.46 8.11 -9.20
CA LEU A 56 -2.77 9.31 -9.63
C LEU A 56 -3.53 10.56 -9.16
N PRO A 57 -2.84 11.65 -8.78
CA PRO A 57 -3.51 12.93 -8.53
C PRO A 57 -4.21 13.42 -9.81
N TRP A 58 -5.37 14.07 -9.66
CA TRP A 58 -6.20 14.50 -10.78
C TRP A 58 -5.46 15.37 -11.82
N LEU A 59 -4.45 16.13 -11.40
CA LEU A 59 -3.65 16.97 -12.28
C LEU A 59 -2.88 16.11 -13.30
N PHE A 60 -2.33 14.97 -12.89
CA PHE A 60 -1.61 14.06 -13.79
C PHE A 60 -2.56 13.44 -14.82
N GLU A 61 -3.75 13.02 -14.37
CA GLU A 61 -4.80 12.51 -15.25
C GLU A 61 -5.23 13.57 -16.28
N PHE A 62 -5.45 14.81 -15.83
CA PHE A 62 -5.76 15.93 -16.72
C PHE A 62 -4.65 16.21 -17.72
N LEU A 63 -3.39 16.29 -17.28
CA LEU A 63 -2.26 16.58 -18.16
C LEU A 63 -2.07 15.50 -19.24
N ILE A 64 -2.29 14.22 -18.91
CA ILE A 64 -2.27 13.12 -19.89
C ILE A 64 -3.38 13.30 -20.93
N VAL A 65 -4.62 13.49 -20.46
CA VAL A 65 -5.79 13.63 -21.35
C VAL A 65 -5.65 14.89 -22.22
N PHE A 66 -5.15 15.99 -21.65
CA PHE A 66 -4.89 17.23 -22.36
C PHE A 66 -3.82 17.06 -23.45
N SER A 67 -2.73 16.35 -23.14
CA SER A 67 -1.66 16.07 -24.11
C SER A 67 -2.19 15.29 -25.31
N VAL A 68 -2.96 14.23 -25.06
CA VAL A 68 -3.61 13.44 -26.13
C VAL A 68 -4.61 14.28 -26.91
N SER A 69 -5.35 15.16 -26.23
CA SER A 69 -6.36 16.02 -26.87
C SER A 69 -5.73 16.97 -27.89
N LEU A 70 -4.55 17.53 -27.62
CA LEU A 70 -3.86 18.44 -28.55
C LEU A 70 -3.62 17.80 -29.92
N HIS A 71 -3.03 16.60 -29.97
CA HIS A 71 -2.80 15.92 -31.26
C HIS A 71 -4.11 15.49 -31.95
N ILE A 72 -5.11 15.04 -31.18
CA ILE A 72 -6.42 14.68 -31.75
C ILE A 72 -7.11 15.90 -32.37
N TRP A 73 -7.07 17.06 -31.70
CA TRP A 73 -7.63 18.30 -32.21
C TRP A 73 -6.88 18.80 -33.45
N GLY A 74 -5.56 18.62 -33.49
CA GLY A 74 -4.72 18.83 -34.67
C GLY A 74 -5.36 18.26 -35.94
N GLY A 75 -5.64 16.95 -35.93
CA GLY A 75 -6.23 16.26 -37.08
C GLY A 75 -7.73 16.51 -37.23
N ALA A 76 -8.50 16.33 -36.15
CA ALA A 76 -9.96 16.31 -36.21
C ALA A 76 -10.60 17.69 -36.48
N LEU A 77 -9.96 18.76 -36.02
CA LEU A 77 -10.43 20.14 -36.19
C LEU A 77 -9.62 20.89 -37.27
N GLY A 78 -8.66 20.23 -37.92
CA GLY A 78 -7.80 20.82 -38.93
C GLY A 78 -6.82 21.88 -38.37
N LEU A 79 -6.49 21.84 -37.08
CA LEU A 79 -5.61 22.83 -36.45
C LEU A 79 -4.17 22.76 -36.93
N TYR A 80 -3.75 21.64 -37.55
CA TYR A 80 -2.45 21.57 -38.23
C TYR A 80 -2.29 22.56 -39.39
N SER A 81 -3.40 23.14 -39.89
CA SER A 81 -3.35 24.24 -40.85
C SER A 81 -2.88 25.57 -40.23
N LEU A 82 -2.95 25.72 -38.91
CA LEU A 82 -2.51 26.92 -38.21
C LEU A 82 -0.97 26.93 -38.13
N PRO A 83 -0.31 28.07 -38.41
CA PRO A 83 1.14 28.18 -38.29
C PRO A 83 1.62 27.79 -36.90
N PHE A 84 2.67 26.97 -36.84
CA PHE A 84 3.33 26.51 -35.61
C PHE A 84 2.48 25.66 -34.65
N TYR A 85 1.21 25.35 -34.95
CA TYR A 85 0.37 24.56 -34.05
C TYR A 85 0.99 23.22 -33.70
N ASP A 86 1.51 22.54 -34.72
CA ASP A 86 2.18 21.26 -34.61
C ASP A 86 3.39 21.34 -33.66
N LYS A 87 4.25 22.34 -33.86
CA LYS A 87 5.48 22.55 -33.09
C LYS A 87 5.15 22.92 -31.64
N PHE A 88 4.06 23.68 -31.47
CA PHE A 88 3.51 24.01 -30.17
C PHE A 88 2.97 22.77 -29.44
N ALA A 89 2.24 21.90 -30.14
CA ALA A 89 1.74 20.65 -29.57
C ALA A 89 2.91 19.76 -29.12
N HIS A 90 3.90 19.53 -29.98
CA HIS A 90 5.13 18.80 -29.65
C HIS A 90 5.82 19.38 -28.42
N PHE A 91 6.07 20.69 -28.40
CA PHE A 91 6.72 21.36 -27.26
C PHE A 91 5.94 21.16 -25.94
N ILE A 92 4.62 21.41 -25.94
CA ILE A 92 3.80 21.31 -24.72
C ILE A 92 3.70 19.86 -24.23
N VAL A 93 3.48 18.92 -25.14
CA VAL A 93 3.37 17.49 -24.79
C VAL A 93 4.71 16.98 -24.25
N SER A 94 5.82 17.30 -24.90
CA SER A 94 7.17 16.94 -24.44
C SER A 94 7.55 17.59 -23.12
N ALA A 95 7.07 18.81 -22.84
CA ALA A 95 7.27 19.44 -21.53
C ALA A 95 6.53 18.68 -20.42
N ILE A 96 5.29 18.25 -20.68
CA ILE A 96 4.49 17.44 -19.74
C ILE A 96 5.14 16.07 -19.51
N ILE A 97 5.60 15.40 -20.58
CA ILE A 97 6.26 14.10 -20.50
C ILE A 97 7.58 14.21 -19.72
N SER A 98 8.37 15.25 -19.98
CA SER A 98 9.60 15.55 -19.24
C SER A 98 9.33 15.83 -17.76
N PHE A 99 8.22 16.50 -17.43
CA PHE A 99 7.81 16.72 -16.04
C PHE A 99 7.46 15.40 -15.35
N PHE A 100 6.78 14.48 -16.03
CA PHE A 100 6.54 13.14 -15.48
C PHE A 100 7.83 12.34 -15.29
N ALA A 101 8.77 12.42 -16.23
CA ALA A 101 10.09 11.80 -16.10
C ALA A 101 10.85 12.33 -14.89
N LEU A 102 10.87 13.66 -14.71
CA LEU A 102 11.44 14.32 -13.52
C LEU A 102 10.81 13.80 -12.22
N MET A 103 9.48 13.67 -12.17
CA MET A 103 8.77 13.16 -10.99
C MET A 103 9.14 11.71 -10.68
N VAL A 104 9.19 10.84 -11.70
CA VAL A 104 9.59 9.44 -11.51
C VAL A 104 11.02 9.36 -11.00
N VAL A 105 11.96 10.05 -11.63
CA VAL A 105 13.38 10.06 -11.24
C VAL A 105 13.57 10.61 -9.82
N TYR A 106 12.87 11.69 -9.48
CA TYR A 106 12.92 12.27 -8.14
C TYR A 106 12.41 11.29 -7.09
N ILE A 107 11.26 10.64 -7.33
CA ILE A 107 10.70 9.61 -6.45
C ILE A 107 11.69 8.44 -6.31
N LEU A 108 12.24 7.93 -7.40
CA LEU A 108 13.20 6.82 -7.35
C LEU A 108 14.45 7.20 -6.54
N THR A 109 15.01 8.39 -6.76
CA THR A 109 16.19 8.87 -6.03
C THR A 109 15.94 9.01 -4.52
N VAL A 110 14.72 9.33 -4.13
CA VAL A 110 14.34 9.50 -2.71
C VAL A 110 14.01 8.18 -2.04
N PHE A 111 13.26 7.30 -2.72
CA PHE A 111 12.73 6.07 -2.12
C PHE A 111 13.61 4.84 -2.33
N SER A 112 14.52 4.87 -3.31
CA SER A 112 15.43 3.76 -3.56
C SER A 112 16.80 4.04 -2.94
N PRO A 113 17.16 3.40 -1.82
CA PRO A 113 18.47 3.60 -1.18
C PRO A 113 19.65 3.13 -2.05
N ARG A 114 19.38 2.45 -3.18
CA ARG A 114 20.38 1.94 -4.11
C ARG A 114 20.56 2.80 -5.36
N LEU A 115 19.64 3.74 -5.62
CA LEU A 115 19.65 4.59 -6.81
C LEU A 115 19.81 6.04 -6.37
N TYR A 116 21.05 6.54 -6.45
CA TYR A 116 21.35 7.94 -6.25
C TYR A 116 21.70 8.57 -7.59
N MET A 117 20.95 9.59 -8.01
CA MET A 117 21.25 10.38 -9.20
C MET A 117 21.60 11.80 -8.79
N ASP A 118 22.79 12.25 -9.16
CA ASP A 118 23.14 13.66 -9.01
C ASP A 118 22.34 14.51 -10.02
N SER A 119 22.32 15.82 -9.81
CA SER A 119 21.54 16.75 -10.63
C SER A 119 21.87 16.71 -12.12
N LEU A 120 23.14 16.51 -12.48
CA LEU A 120 23.55 16.46 -13.87
C LEU A 120 23.03 15.18 -14.54
N THR A 121 23.15 14.05 -13.85
CA THR A 121 22.60 12.77 -14.32
C THR A 121 21.07 12.83 -14.48
N MET A 122 20.35 13.46 -13.53
CA MET A 122 18.90 13.65 -13.65
C MET A 122 18.54 14.50 -14.87
N MET A 123 19.23 15.64 -15.08
CA MET A 123 18.99 16.51 -16.23
C MET A 123 19.24 15.77 -17.55
N PHE A 124 20.36 15.07 -17.65
CA PHE A 124 20.72 14.28 -18.82
C PHE A 124 19.68 13.20 -19.13
N PHE A 125 19.23 12.47 -18.11
CA PHE A 125 18.19 11.46 -18.26
C PHE A 125 16.88 12.05 -18.79
N ILE A 126 16.41 13.17 -18.23
CA ILE A 126 15.15 13.82 -18.65
C ILE A 126 15.21 14.26 -20.11
N ILE A 127 16.35 14.84 -20.53
CA ILE A 127 16.54 15.31 -21.91
C ILE A 127 16.50 14.13 -22.89
N ILE A 128 17.23 13.05 -22.60
CA ILE A 128 17.23 11.85 -23.45
C ILE A 128 15.86 11.19 -23.45
N PHE A 129 15.20 11.12 -22.30
CA PHE A 129 13.86 10.54 -22.21
C PHE A 129 12.85 11.31 -23.06
N SER A 130 12.86 12.65 -23.01
CA SER A 130 12.02 13.51 -23.86
C SER A 130 12.24 13.19 -25.34
N LEU A 131 13.50 13.21 -25.79
CA LEU A 131 13.85 12.95 -27.18
C LEU A 131 13.50 11.52 -27.62
N ALA A 132 13.66 10.53 -26.73
CA ALA A 132 13.31 9.14 -27.03
C ALA A 132 11.80 8.98 -27.25
N ILE A 133 10.98 9.65 -26.44
CA ILE A 133 9.52 9.63 -26.63
C ILE A 133 9.10 10.39 -27.89
N GLY A 134 9.70 11.54 -28.17
CA GLY A 134 9.50 12.27 -29.43
C GLY A 134 9.85 11.41 -30.65
N GLY A 135 10.99 10.72 -30.63
CA GLY A 135 11.39 9.79 -31.68
C GLY A 135 10.40 8.62 -31.85
N LEU A 136 9.85 8.08 -30.74
CA LEU A 136 8.79 7.07 -30.83
C LEU A 136 7.51 7.62 -31.45
N TRP A 137 7.18 8.89 -31.21
CA TRP A 137 6.03 9.55 -31.83
C TRP A 137 6.22 9.69 -33.35
N GLU A 138 7.37 10.19 -33.81
CA GLU A 138 7.69 10.28 -35.25
C GLU A 138 7.67 8.92 -35.95
N ILE A 139 8.15 7.87 -35.28
CA ILE A 139 8.08 6.50 -35.80
C ILE A 139 6.62 6.04 -35.91
N ALA A 140 5.78 6.36 -34.92
CA ALA A 140 4.37 6.02 -34.96
C ALA A 140 3.64 6.75 -36.09
N GLU A 141 3.95 8.03 -36.33
CA GLU A 141 3.43 8.79 -37.47
C GLU A 141 3.85 8.18 -38.81
N PHE A 142 5.12 7.82 -38.96
CA PHE A 142 5.61 7.12 -40.16
C PHE A 142 4.82 5.83 -40.44
N PHE A 143 4.61 4.99 -39.43
CA PHE A 143 3.84 3.76 -39.58
C PHE A 143 2.37 4.03 -39.91
N TYR A 144 1.77 5.02 -39.25
CA TYR A 144 0.40 5.45 -39.52
C TYR A 144 0.22 5.93 -40.96
N ASP A 145 1.13 6.77 -41.43
CA ASP A 145 1.14 7.30 -42.80
C ASP A 145 1.26 6.18 -43.85
N LYS A 146 2.20 5.25 -43.64
CA LYS A 146 2.39 4.10 -44.53
C LYS A 146 1.20 3.15 -44.55
N PHE A 147 0.57 2.90 -43.41
CA PHE A 147 -0.54 1.96 -43.31
C PHE A 147 -1.85 2.52 -43.90
N PHE A 148 -2.16 3.80 -43.67
CA PHE A 148 -3.44 4.39 -44.06
C PHE A 148 -3.43 5.12 -45.41
N PHE A 149 -2.32 5.75 -45.78
CA PHE A 149 -2.24 6.61 -46.97
C PHE A 149 -1.26 6.10 -48.02
N GLY A 150 -0.20 5.39 -47.60
CA GLY A 150 0.87 4.90 -48.49
C GLY A 150 1.88 5.98 -48.90
N TYR A 151 1.65 7.23 -48.51
CA TYR A 151 2.52 8.40 -48.68
C TYR A 151 2.57 9.19 -47.35
N SER A 152 3.50 10.14 -47.24
CA SER A 152 3.64 10.96 -46.03
C SER A 152 2.53 12.01 -45.94
N ALA A 153 1.58 11.77 -45.05
CA ALA A 153 0.41 12.63 -44.84
C ALA A 153 0.59 13.54 -43.60
N SER A 154 1.22 13.01 -42.56
CA SER A 154 1.59 13.73 -41.34
C SER A 154 3.01 14.29 -41.45
N GLN A 155 3.95 13.50 -41.99
CA GLN A 155 5.36 13.90 -42.14
C GLN A 155 5.61 14.61 -43.48
N ILE A 156 5.17 15.87 -43.57
CA ILE A 156 5.11 16.62 -44.84
C ILE A 156 6.51 16.84 -45.44
N SER A 157 7.53 17.02 -44.59
CA SER A 157 8.92 17.24 -45.02
C SER A 157 9.93 16.82 -43.94
N LEU A 158 11.21 16.73 -44.33
CA LEU A 158 12.29 16.53 -43.37
C LEU A 158 12.33 17.67 -42.32
N ASP A 159 12.11 18.91 -42.75
CA ASP A 159 12.12 20.08 -41.87
C ASP A 159 10.99 20.03 -40.84
N ASN A 160 9.85 19.41 -41.18
CA ASN A 160 8.75 19.18 -40.26
C ASN A 160 9.18 18.26 -39.11
N THR A 161 9.53 17.01 -39.41
CA THR A 161 9.99 16.03 -38.42
C THR A 161 11.19 16.53 -37.61
N MET A 162 12.17 17.16 -38.25
CA MET A 162 13.31 17.74 -37.53
C MET A 162 12.88 18.89 -36.61
N GLY A 163 11.93 19.72 -37.05
CA GLY A 163 11.36 20.78 -36.22
C GLY A 163 10.63 20.25 -34.99
N ASP A 164 9.94 19.12 -35.12
CA ASP A 164 9.21 18.46 -34.03
C ASP A 164 10.17 17.88 -32.98
N LEU A 165 11.21 17.16 -33.42
CA LEU A 165 12.26 16.66 -32.52
C LEU A 165 13.07 17.80 -31.86
N ILE A 166 13.27 18.92 -32.54
CA ILE A 166 13.90 20.11 -31.94
C ILE A 166 12.99 20.71 -30.86
N ALA A 167 11.68 20.79 -31.10
CA ALA A 167 10.71 21.25 -30.10
C ALA A 167 10.71 20.33 -28.87
N ASP A 168 10.76 19.01 -29.08
CA ASP A 168 10.82 18.00 -28.02
C ASP A 168 12.10 18.10 -27.18
N LEU A 169 13.24 18.35 -27.85
CA LEU A 169 14.53 18.55 -27.19
C LEU A 169 14.52 19.83 -26.34
N LEU A 170 14.03 20.95 -26.89
CA LEU A 170 13.96 22.23 -26.17
C LEU A 170 13.06 22.13 -24.93
N ALA A 171 11.90 21.48 -25.06
CA ALA A 171 11.02 21.22 -23.92
C ALA A 171 11.73 20.39 -22.83
N GLY A 172 12.42 19.31 -23.23
CA GLY A 172 13.20 18.47 -22.32
C GLY A 172 14.29 19.25 -21.58
N ILE A 173 15.06 20.08 -22.28
CA ILE A 173 16.12 20.92 -21.68
C ILE A 173 15.52 21.90 -20.67
N ILE A 174 14.45 22.61 -21.03
CA ILE A 174 13.81 23.59 -20.15
C ILE A 174 13.33 22.90 -18.87
N ILE A 175 12.59 21.80 -18.99
CA ILE A 175 12.06 21.10 -17.82
C ILE A 175 13.17 20.45 -16.99
N ALA A 176 14.21 19.91 -17.61
CA ALA A 176 15.37 19.37 -16.89
C ALA A 176 16.05 20.44 -16.03
N ILE A 177 16.34 21.61 -16.59
CA ILE A 177 17.01 22.72 -15.89
C ILE A 177 16.12 23.26 -14.77
N PHE A 178 14.91 23.72 -15.09
CA PHE A 178 14.03 24.35 -14.10
C PHE A 178 13.54 23.35 -13.06
N GLY A 179 13.23 22.12 -13.47
CA GLY A 179 12.82 21.05 -12.57
C GLY A 179 13.91 20.69 -11.55
N THR A 180 15.16 20.58 -12.00
CA THR A 180 16.28 20.27 -11.11
C THR A 180 16.62 21.45 -10.18
N ILE A 181 16.50 22.69 -10.65
CA ILE A 181 16.62 23.89 -9.80
C ILE A 181 15.52 23.90 -8.73
N ALA A 182 14.27 23.63 -9.09
CA ALA A 182 13.14 23.57 -8.16
C ALA A 182 13.32 22.45 -7.11
N ILE A 183 13.87 21.30 -7.50
CA ILE A 183 14.27 20.23 -6.56
C ILE A 183 15.32 20.74 -5.57
N ARG A 184 16.37 21.41 -6.05
CA ARG A 184 17.44 21.96 -5.18
C ARG A 184 16.94 23.04 -4.23
N ARG A 185 15.99 23.87 -4.68
CA ARG A 185 15.30 24.88 -3.85
C ARG A 185 14.36 24.26 -2.83
N GLY A 186 14.04 22.97 -2.97
CA GLY A 186 13.15 22.25 -2.09
C GLY A 186 11.69 22.55 -2.34
N GLU A 187 11.31 23.02 -3.54
CA GLU A 187 9.91 23.27 -3.91
C GLU A 187 9.10 21.97 -3.94
N PHE A 188 9.78 20.82 -4.10
CA PHE A 188 9.17 19.48 -4.01
C PHE A 188 9.18 18.90 -2.57
N LYS A 189 9.66 19.64 -1.57
CA LYS A 189 9.74 19.14 -0.17
C LYS A 189 8.40 18.76 0.41
N ASP A 190 7.29 19.38 0.01
CA ASP A 190 5.96 19.03 0.55
C ASP A 190 5.47 17.65 0.09
N ILE A 191 5.78 17.28 -1.17
CA ILE A 191 5.54 15.94 -1.71
C ILE A 191 6.41 14.93 -0.95
N LEU A 192 7.65 15.30 -0.68
CA LEU A 192 8.56 14.55 0.17
C LEU A 192 8.08 14.42 1.61
N HIS A 193 7.55 15.50 2.19
CA HIS A 193 7.17 15.58 3.58
C HIS A 193 5.99 14.66 3.87
N MET A 194 5.02 14.55 2.96
CA MET A 194 3.97 13.52 3.10
C MET A 194 4.54 12.10 3.14
N ALA A 195 5.51 11.80 2.28
CA ALA A 195 6.02 10.45 2.15
C ALA A 195 7.09 10.09 3.21
N HIS A 196 7.92 11.04 3.64
CA HIS A 196 8.82 10.92 4.80
C HIS A 196 8.06 10.90 6.12
N LYS A 197 7.04 11.74 6.32
CA LYS A 197 6.29 11.79 7.59
C LYS A 197 5.74 10.42 8.01
N HIS A 198 5.34 9.59 7.06
CA HIS A 198 4.91 8.23 7.36
C HIS A 198 6.08 7.29 7.68
N ARG A 199 7.20 7.40 6.96
CA ARG A 199 8.41 6.58 7.18
C ARG A 199 9.15 6.97 8.47
N ASP A 200 9.36 8.25 8.73
CA ASP A 200 10.06 8.75 9.92
C ASP A 200 9.25 8.45 11.18
N LYS A 201 7.93 8.62 11.13
CA LYS A 201 7.03 8.22 12.22
C LYS A 201 7.09 6.70 12.45
N PHE A 202 7.20 5.90 11.40
CA PHE A 202 7.36 4.45 11.52
C PHE A 202 8.68 4.10 12.19
N ILE A 203 9.81 4.67 11.74
CA ILE A 203 11.14 4.45 12.33
C ILE A 203 11.17 4.89 13.81
N TYR A 204 10.64 6.07 14.12
CA TYR A 204 10.52 6.56 15.49
C TYR A 204 9.67 5.64 16.37
N THR A 205 8.53 5.17 15.87
CA THR A 205 7.65 4.27 16.62
C THR A 205 8.28 2.88 16.79
N ARG A 206 9.00 2.40 15.77
CA ARG A 206 9.79 1.16 15.82
C ARG A 206 10.85 1.24 16.92
N GLY A 207 11.64 2.31 16.95
CA GLY A 207 12.67 2.51 17.99
C GLY A 207 12.09 2.47 19.40
N ARG A 208 10.94 3.13 19.63
CA ARG A 208 10.25 3.05 20.93
C ARG A 208 9.72 1.66 21.25
N ALA A 209 9.18 0.95 20.27
CA ALA A 209 8.63 -0.40 20.48
C ALA A 209 9.73 -1.43 20.79
N ILE A 210 10.88 -1.33 20.11
CA ILE A 210 12.05 -2.19 20.39
C ILE A 210 12.58 -1.89 21.79
N LYS A 211 12.77 -0.62 22.15
CA LYS A 211 13.21 -0.25 23.50
C LYS A 211 12.23 -0.75 24.58
N ALA A 212 10.93 -0.62 24.35
CA ALA A 212 9.91 -1.13 25.27
C ALA A 212 9.93 -2.66 25.38
N LEU A 213 10.27 -3.37 24.30
CA LEU A 213 10.46 -4.82 24.32
C LEU A 213 11.71 -5.20 25.12
N GLU A 214 12.85 -4.54 24.89
CA GLU A 214 14.09 -4.75 25.66
C GLU A 214 13.84 -4.56 27.17
N GLU A 215 13.22 -3.44 27.55
CA GLU A 215 12.85 -3.18 28.95
C GLU A 215 11.87 -4.24 29.52
N ALA A 216 11.01 -4.83 28.69
CA ALA A 216 10.09 -5.88 29.12
C ALA A 216 10.79 -7.23 29.28
N ILE A 217 11.79 -7.52 28.44
CA ILE A 217 12.65 -8.71 28.54
C ILE A 217 13.49 -8.63 29.82
N GLU A 218 14.15 -7.49 30.07
CA GLU A 218 14.94 -7.28 31.28
C GLU A 218 14.13 -7.43 32.58
N LYS A 219 12.84 -7.10 32.53
CA LYS A 219 11.93 -7.19 33.67
C LYS A 219 11.18 -8.53 33.74
N GLU A 220 11.52 -9.50 32.90
CA GLU A 220 10.88 -10.82 32.82
C GLU A 220 9.34 -10.72 32.65
N LYS A 221 8.87 -9.71 31.92
CA LYS A 221 7.45 -9.45 31.66
C LYS A 221 6.95 -10.05 30.34
N VAL A 222 7.86 -10.57 29.53
CA VAL A 222 7.55 -11.17 28.23
C VAL A 222 7.43 -12.67 28.39
N ASP A 223 6.41 -13.23 27.77
CA ASP A 223 6.16 -14.66 27.72
C ASP A 223 7.23 -15.34 26.85
N GLU A 224 7.98 -16.30 27.41
CA GLU A 224 9.10 -16.94 26.72
C GLU A 224 8.68 -17.60 25.40
N LYS A 225 7.44 -18.12 25.33
CA LYS A 225 6.90 -18.79 24.15
C LYS A 225 6.74 -17.86 22.95
N VAL A 226 6.61 -16.54 23.15
CA VAL A 226 6.47 -15.58 22.04
C VAL A 226 7.80 -14.99 21.58
N LEU A 227 8.86 -15.05 22.40
CA LEU A 227 10.13 -14.38 22.12
C LEU A 227 10.74 -14.79 20.77
N PRO A 228 10.84 -16.08 20.41
CA PRO A 228 11.44 -16.48 19.13
C PRO A 228 10.74 -15.85 17.91
N ILE A 229 9.41 -15.78 17.96
CA ILE A 229 8.59 -15.17 16.90
C ILE A 229 8.81 -13.65 16.86
N VAL A 230 8.75 -13.01 18.02
CA VAL A 230 8.88 -11.55 18.16
C VAL A 230 10.25 -11.07 17.68
N GLU A 231 11.32 -11.76 18.07
CA GLU A 231 12.68 -11.46 17.64
C GLU A 231 12.86 -11.63 16.13
N LYS A 232 12.39 -12.77 15.57
CA LYS A 232 12.46 -13.02 14.12
C LYS A 232 11.75 -11.92 13.32
N ILE A 233 10.60 -11.44 13.78
CA ILE A 233 9.88 -10.32 13.14
C ILE A 233 10.66 -9.01 13.27
N ASN A 234 11.11 -8.66 14.48
CA ASN A 234 11.77 -7.38 14.76
C ASN A 234 13.16 -7.24 14.11
N LYS A 235 13.82 -8.36 13.77
CA LYS A 235 15.06 -8.39 12.96
C LYS A 235 14.88 -7.79 11.56
N LYS A 236 13.66 -7.75 11.02
CA LYS A 236 13.37 -7.16 9.71
C LYS A 236 13.01 -5.67 9.87
N GLU A 237 13.69 -4.79 9.14
CA GLU A 237 13.50 -3.33 9.27
C GLU A 237 12.08 -2.86 8.91
N ASP A 238 11.42 -3.57 8.00
CA ASP A 238 10.06 -3.27 7.53
C ASP A 238 8.95 -3.61 8.53
N PHE A 239 9.32 -4.22 9.67
CA PHE A 239 8.38 -4.69 10.67
C PHE A 239 8.80 -4.27 12.08
N PHE A 240 7.81 -4.14 12.95
CA PHE A 240 8.02 -4.23 14.38
C PHE A 240 6.77 -4.71 15.11
N THR A 241 6.95 -5.40 16.22
CA THR A 241 5.86 -5.82 17.10
C THR A 241 5.52 -4.71 18.10
N THR A 242 4.24 -4.56 18.43
CA THR A 242 3.79 -3.60 19.46
C THR A 242 3.27 -4.27 20.72
N SER A 243 2.73 -5.49 20.59
CA SER A 243 2.32 -6.32 21.72
C SER A 243 2.15 -7.77 21.27
N SER A 244 2.39 -8.70 22.19
CA SER A 244 2.31 -10.14 21.98
C SER A 244 1.87 -10.87 23.26
N CYS A 245 1.23 -12.03 23.11
CA CYS A 245 0.90 -12.96 24.19
C CYS A 245 0.76 -14.38 23.63
N ALA A 246 1.26 -15.41 24.33
CA ALA A 246 1.23 -16.80 23.84
C ALA A 246 -0.12 -17.50 24.02
N GLY A 247 -1.12 -16.81 24.56
CA GLY A 247 -2.34 -17.43 25.06
C GLY A 247 -2.21 -17.81 26.53
N ARG A 248 -3.35 -18.01 27.19
CA ARG A 248 -3.39 -18.23 28.64
C ARG A 248 -4.71 -18.83 29.12
N ILE A 249 -4.62 -19.59 30.20
CA ILE A 249 -5.75 -19.98 31.04
C ILE A 249 -5.89 -18.94 32.14
N VAL A 250 -7.10 -18.45 32.36
CA VAL A 250 -7.38 -17.39 33.31
C VAL A 250 -8.65 -17.71 34.08
N ILE A 251 -8.59 -17.59 35.40
CA ILE A 251 -9.78 -17.54 36.24
C ILE A 251 -9.87 -16.13 36.79
N ILE A 252 -10.96 -15.44 36.46
CA ILE A 252 -11.21 -14.07 36.90
C ILE A 252 -12.53 -13.97 37.63
N GLU A 253 -12.58 -13.01 38.53
CA GLU A 253 -13.79 -12.55 39.18
C GLU A 253 -14.11 -11.14 38.70
N VAL A 254 -15.34 -10.93 38.22
CA VAL A 254 -15.81 -9.65 37.69
C VAL A 254 -17.10 -9.22 38.38
N PRO A 255 -17.33 -7.92 38.62
CA PRO A 255 -18.57 -7.47 39.26
C PRO A 255 -19.83 -7.85 38.46
N HIS A 256 -19.74 -7.75 37.13
CA HIS A 256 -20.77 -8.17 36.17
C HIS A 256 -20.12 -8.41 34.80
N PHE A 257 -20.73 -9.26 33.97
CA PHE A 257 -20.29 -9.53 32.61
C PHE A 257 -20.06 -8.23 31.82
N GLY A 258 -18.91 -8.12 31.14
CA GLY A 258 -18.51 -6.95 30.36
C GLY A 258 -17.74 -5.86 31.13
N MET A 259 -17.83 -5.80 32.47
CA MET A 259 -17.08 -4.81 33.27
C MET A 259 -15.66 -5.29 33.63
N LYS A 260 -14.76 -5.27 32.65
CA LYS A 260 -13.36 -5.71 32.83
C LYS A 260 -12.47 -4.79 33.67
N ARG A 261 -12.86 -3.52 33.88
CA ARG A 261 -12.02 -2.54 34.61
C ARG A 261 -11.76 -2.89 36.08
N ASN A 262 -12.69 -3.60 36.71
CA ASN A 262 -12.60 -4.02 38.11
C ASN A 262 -12.45 -5.54 38.24
N ALA A 263 -11.93 -6.20 37.18
CA ALA A 263 -11.72 -7.64 37.19
C ALA A 263 -10.54 -8.01 38.10
N ARG A 264 -10.73 -9.01 38.96
CA ARG A 264 -9.69 -9.58 39.82
C ARG A 264 -9.25 -10.93 39.27
N PHE A 265 -7.97 -11.05 38.92
CA PHE A 265 -7.39 -12.33 38.52
C PHE A 265 -7.24 -13.23 39.75
N LEU A 266 -7.94 -14.37 39.76
CA LEU A 266 -7.82 -15.40 40.79
C LEU A 266 -6.67 -16.36 40.45
N GLY A 267 -6.48 -16.62 39.16
CA GLY A 267 -5.37 -17.38 38.61
C GLY A 267 -5.10 -17.01 37.16
N LYS A 268 -3.84 -17.12 36.74
CA LYS A 268 -3.37 -16.83 35.39
C LYS A 268 -2.18 -17.73 35.08
N TRP A 269 -2.29 -18.51 34.01
CA TRP A 269 -1.27 -19.46 33.60
C TRP A 269 -1.06 -19.39 32.09
N HIS A 270 0.19 -19.53 31.66
CA HIS A 270 0.60 -19.54 30.25
C HIS A 270 0.86 -20.98 29.73
N ASP A 271 0.70 -21.95 30.63
CA ASP A 271 0.86 -23.38 30.41
C ASP A 271 -0.36 -24.15 30.93
N LYS A 272 -0.31 -25.47 30.79
CA LYS A 272 -1.31 -26.38 31.37
C LYS A 272 -1.40 -26.19 32.87
N ILE A 273 -2.61 -26.39 33.40
CA ILE A 273 -2.90 -26.32 34.83
C ILE A 273 -3.22 -27.71 35.38
N ASP A 274 -2.85 -27.95 36.62
CA ASP A 274 -3.27 -29.15 37.35
C ASP A 274 -4.54 -28.90 38.19
N GLU A 275 -5.01 -29.95 38.86
CA GLU A 275 -6.19 -29.87 39.72
C GLU A 275 -5.99 -28.92 40.92
N LYS A 276 -4.76 -28.84 41.43
CA LYS A 276 -4.40 -28.04 42.59
C LYS A 276 -4.42 -26.55 42.24
N ASP A 277 -3.91 -26.18 41.07
CA ASP A 277 -3.97 -24.83 40.50
C ASP A 277 -5.41 -24.33 40.41
N LEU A 278 -6.28 -25.15 39.83
CA LEU A 278 -7.70 -24.86 39.65
C LEU A 278 -8.39 -24.62 41.00
N ARG A 279 -8.25 -25.56 41.94
CA ARG A 279 -8.86 -25.46 43.27
C ARG A 279 -8.32 -24.27 44.08
N ASN A 280 -7.02 -24.00 44.00
CA ASN A 280 -6.40 -22.88 44.70
C ASN A 280 -6.87 -21.53 44.17
N ALA A 281 -7.05 -21.38 42.86
CA ALA A 281 -7.58 -20.15 42.28
C ALA A 281 -9.04 -19.93 42.64
N ILE A 282 -9.88 -20.97 42.51
CA ILE A 282 -11.30 -20.93 42.86
C ILE A 282 -11.53 -20.50 44.31
N LYS A 283 -10.75 -21.03 45.27
CA LYS A 283 -10.84 -20.67 46.69
C LYS A 283 -10.62 -19.18 46.99
N LYS A 284 -9.97 -18.43 46.09
CA LYS A 284 -9.73 -16.99 46.27
C LYS A 284 -10.97 -16.15 45.97
N ALA A 285 -11.98 -16.70 45.30
CA ALA A 285 -13.21 -15.98 44.94
C ALA A 285 -13.97 -15.49 46.18
N LYS A 286 -14.58 -14.31 46.09
CA LYS A 286 -15.30 -13.63 47.18
C LYS A 286 -16.62 -13.01 46.74
N LYS A 287 -16.61 -12.19 45.67
CA LYS A 287 -17.76 -11.37 45.25
C LYS A 287 -17.72 -11.07 43.75
N GLY A 288 -18.85 -11.26 43.07
CA GLY A 288 -18.98 -11.10 41.62
C GLY A 288 -19.05 -12.44 40.88
N GLU A 289 -19.16 -12.38 39.56
CA GLU A 289 -19.20 -13.53 38.67
C GLU A 289 -17.78 -14.10 38.48
N ILE A 290 -17.65 -15.42 38.58
CA ILE A 290 -16.39 -16.14 38.44
C ILE A 290 -16.38 -16.80 37.06
N TRP A 291 -15.39 -16.46 36.25
CA TRP A 291 -15.26 -16.90 34.86
C TRP A 291 -13.97 -17.69 34.66
N PHE A 292 -14.08 -18.82 33.98
CA PHE A 292 -12.97 -19.60 33.47
C PHE A 292 -12.78 -19.27 31.98
N LEU A 293 -11.59 -18.77 31.65
CA LEU A 293 -11.26 -18.28 30.32
C LEU A 293 -10.04 -19.01 29.75
N VAL A 294 -10.11 -19.32 28.47
CA VAL A 294 -8.95 -19.64 27.64
C VAL A 294 -8.86 -18.57 26.57
N GLN A 295 -7.73 -17.86 26.51
CA GLN A 295 -7.50 -16.79 25.55
C GLN A 295 -6.44 -17.23 24.53
N SER A 296 -6.73 -17.01 23.26
CA SER A 296 -5.81 -17.29 22.16
C SER A 296 -4.53 -16.45 22.23
N PRO A 297 -3.45 -16.89 21.57
CA PRO A 297 -2.32 -16.03 21.31
C PRO A 297 -2.74 -14.82 20.48
N ILE A 298 -2.06 -13.70 20.70
CA ILE A 298 -2.26 -12.48 19.92
C ILE A 298 -0.92 -11.83 19.63
N PHE A 299 -0.72 -11.36 18.40
CA PHE A 299 0.43 -10.54 18.02
C PHE A 299 -0.05 -9.33 17.24
N HIS A 300 0.53 -8.16 17.53
CA HIS A 300 0.34 -6.96 16.73
C HIS A 300 1.64 -6.60 16.03
N ILE A 301 1.65 -6.68 14.71
CA ILE A 301 2.82 -6.45 13.86
C ILE A 301 2.56 -5.23 12.98
N SER A 302 3.43 -4.24 13.05
CA SER A 302 3.32 -3.00 12.30
C SER A 302 4.21 -3.00 11.07
N THR A 303 3.72 -2.50 9.94
CA THR A 303 4.49 -2.26 8.71
C THR A 303 3.90 -1.08 7.92
N ILE A 304 4.68 -0.46 7.04
CA ILE A 304 4.20 0.62 6.15
C ILE A 304 3.69 0.08 4.80
N SER A 305 4.04 -1.15 4.43
CA SER A 305 3.65 -1.76 3.15
C SER A 305 2.44 -2.67 3.29
N ILE A 306 1.43 -2.47 2.43
CA ILE A 306 0.26 -3.35 2.38
C ILE A 306 0.63 -4.74 1.85
N GLU A 307 1.60 -4.85 0.95
CA GLU A 307 2.14 -6.12 0.46
C GLU A 307 2.77 -6.91 1.62
N ASN A 308 3.60 -6.25 2.44
CA ASN A 308 4.19 -6.87 3.63
C ASN A 308 3.13 -7.28 4.65
N ALA A 309 2.09 -6.47 4.86
CA ALA A 309 0.97 -6.83 5.72
C ALA A 309 0.22 -8.07 5.21
N LYS A 310 -0.04 -8.17 3.90
CA LYS A 310 -0.66 -9.35 3.27
C LYS A 310 0.20 -10.60 3.38
N LYS A 311 1.53 -10.49 3.26
CA LYS A 311 2.46 -11.61 3.43
C LYS A 311 2.36 -12.19 4.85
N ILE A 312 2.47 -11.34 5.88
CA ILE A 312 2.33 -11.77 7.27
C ILE A 312 0.95 -12.37 7.53
N LEU A 313 -0.12 -11.77 7.00
CA LEU A 313 -1.48 -12.31 7.14
C LEU A 313 -1.60 -13.72 6.51
N SER A 314 -1.03 -13.91 5.32
CA SER A 314 -1.02 -15.22 4.64
C SER A 314 -0.29 -16.27 5.48
N ILE A 315 0.88 -15.92 6.01
CA ILE A 315 1.67 -16.79 6.89
C ILE A 315 0.91 -17.15 8.16
N ALA A 316 0.25 -16.17 8.79
CA ALA A 316 -0.58 -16.38 9.97
C ALA A 316 -1.72 -17.37 9.68
N ASN A 317 -2.44 -17.17 8.58
CA ASN A 317 -3.54 -18.03 8.16
C ASN A 317 -3.10 -19.46 7.83
N ASN A 318 -1.94 -19.62 7.19
CA ASN A 318 -1.32 -20.91 6.88
C ASN A 318 -0.75 -21.60 8.13
N SER A 319 -0.44 -20.83 9.18
CA SER A 319 0.03 -21.36 10.47
C SER A 319 -1.13 -21.77 11.41
N GLY A 320 -2.37 -21.43 11.05
CA GLY A 320 -3.59 -21.80 11.78
C GLY A 320 -4.27 -20.65 12.54
N PHE A 321 -3.83 -19.41 12.35
CA PHE A 321 -4.39 -18.21 13.01
C PHE A 321 -5.50 -17.60 12.15
N LYS A 322 -6.67 -18.25 12.12
CA LYS A 322 -7.77 -17.93 11.18
C LYS A 322 -8.49 -16.61 11.45
N TYR A 323 -8.33 -16.01 12.63
CA TYR A 323 -8.92 -14.70 12.96
C TYR A 323 -7.94 -13.54 12.78
N SER A 324 -6.84 -13.78 12.06
CA SER A 324 -5.88 -12.74 11.75
C SER A 324 -6.48 -11.68 10.82
N SER A 325 -6.12 -10.42 11.01
CA SER A 325 -6.67 -9.30 10.26
C SER A 325 -5.65 -8.18 10.04
N ILE A 326 -5.95 -7.27 9.10
CA ILE A 326 -5.14 -6.06 8.84
C ILE A 326 -5.97 -4.84 9.20
N LYS A 327 -5.42 -3.98 10.07
CA LYS A 327 -5.99 -2.69 10.47
C LYS A 327 -5.11 -1.57 9.93
N ASN A 328 -5.70 -0.53 9.34
CA ASN A 328 -4.96 0.68 8.97
C ASN A 328 -5.02 1.67 10.13
N PHE A 329 -3.87 2.12 10.62
CA PHE A 329 -3.79 3.05 11.73
C PHE A 329 -2.73 4.12 11.47
N ASN A 330 -3.15 5.37 11.30
CA ASN A 330 -2.26 6.53 11.23
C ASN A 330 -1.12 6.43 10.19
N GLY A 331 -1.41 5.82 9.04
CA GLY A 331 -0.45 5.70 7.93
C GLY A 331 0.51 4.51 8.03
N ARG A 332 0.21 3.53 8.90
CA ARG A 332 0.83 2.20 8.93
C ARG A 332 -0.25 1.13 8.97
N PHE A 333 0.08 -0.07 8.53
CA PHE A 333 -0.74 -1.26 8.65
C PHE A 333 -0.32 -2.03 9.90
N ILE A 334 -1.30 -2.46 10.70
CA ILE A 334 -1.13 -3.33 11.85
C ILE A 334 -1.79 -4.66 11.50
N VAL A 335 -0.98 -5.72 11.41
CA VAL A 335 -1.45 -7.09 11.29
C VAL A 335 -1.69 -7.62 12.70
N GLU A 336 -2.94 -7.94 13.01
CA GLU A 336 -3.34 -8.63 14.23
C GLU A 336 -3.38 -10.12 13.92
N ILE A 337 -2.47 -10.90 14.51
CA ILE A 337 -2.49 -12.36 14.40
C ILE A 337 -3.29 -12.90 15.57
N LEU A 338 -4.38 -13.62 15.28
CA LEU A 338 -5.30 -14.15 16.29
C LEU A 338 -5.77 -15.55 15.90
N SER A 339 -5.86 -16.43 16.90
CA SER A 339 -6.37 -17.78 16.72
C SER A 339 -7.82 -17.94 17.16
N SER A 340 -8.44 -19.05 16.78
CA SER A 340 -9.85 -19.36 17.09
C SER A 340 -10.05 -19.98 18.48
N GLU A 341 -9.00 -20.51 19.10
CA GLU A 341 -9.07 -21.18 20.41
C GLU A 341 -9.47 -20.18 21.51
N ARG A 342 -10.70 -20.32 22.02
CA ARG A 342 -11.22 -19.52 23.12
C ARG A 342 -12.25 -20.30 23.93
N ILE A 343 -12.23 -20.10 25.25
CA ILE A 343 -13.30 -20.48 26.18
C ILE A 343 -13.65 -19.23 26.99
N ASP A 344 -14.94 -18.97 27.15
CA ASP A 344 -15.46 -17.99 28.10
C ASP A 344 -16.68 -18.59 28.80
N VAL A 345 -16.47 -19.22 29.96
CA VAL A 345 -17.57 -19.90 30.70
C VAL A 345 -17.68 -19.40 32.15
N PRO A 346 -18.89 -19.12 32.65
CA PRO A 346 -19.09 -18.83 34.06
C PRO A 346 -19.05 -20.14 34.86
N ILE A 347 -18.35 -20.13 35.99
CA ILE A 347 -18.23 -21.31 36.89
C ILE A 347 -18.85 -21.07 38.26
N GLY A 348 -19.11 -19.81 38.62
CA GLY A 348 -19.67 -19.48 39.92
C GLY A 348 -19.98 -18.00 40.09
N LYS A 349 -20.47 -17.65 41.28
CA LYS A 349 -20.76 -16.26 41.66
C LYS A 349 -20.69 -16.09 43.17
N ASP A 350 -20.22 -14.92 43.60
CA ASP A 350 -20.21 -14.49 45.00
C ASP A 350 -19.55 -15.51 45.95
N GLY A 351 -18.37 -15.98 45.54
CA GLY A 351 -17.57 -16.96 46.29
C GLY A 351 -18.10 -18.40 46.23
N ARG A 352 -19.25 -18.63 45.57
CA ARG A 352 -19.84 -19.96 45.39
C ARG A 352 -19.58 -20.48 43.98
N ILE A 353 -19.18 -21.73 43.87
CA ILE A 353 -19.04 -22.44 42.60
C ILE A 353 -20.31 -23.23 42.35
N PHE A 354 -20.85 -23.12 41.14
CA PHE A 354 -22.14 -23.71 40.77
C PHE A 354 -22.00 -24.97 39.93
N VAL A 355 -20.81 -25.22 39.41
CA VAL A 355 -20.50 -26.38 38.57
C VAL A 355 -20.00 -27.54 39.41
N SER A 356 -20.24 -28.79 38.97
CA SER A 356 -19.74 -29.98 39.65
C SER A 356 -18.22 -30.12 39.48
N ASP A 357 -17.61 -30.94 40.35
CA ASP A 357 -16.19 -31.28 40.22
C ASP A 357 -15.91 -31.99 38.87
N GLU A 358 -16.82 -32.84 38.36
CA GLU A 358 -16.64 -33.48 37.05
C GLU A 358 -16.63 -32.45 35.91
N TYR A 359 -17.47 -31.41 35.98
CA TYR A 359 -17.47 -30.35 34.96
C TYR A 359 -16.18 -29.53 34.99
N LEU A 360 -15.65 -29.25 36.19
CA LEU A 360 -14.37 -28.56 36.35
C LEU A 360 -13.20 -29.38 35.78
N GLU A 361 -13.23 -30.70 35.98
CA GLU A 361 -12.25 -31.62 35.39
C GLU A 361 -12.32 -31.61 33.86
N ILE A 362 -13.52 -31.70 33.28
CA ILE A 362 -13.71 -31.59 31.82
C ILE A 362 -13.19 -30.24 31.29
N LEU A 363 -13.49 -29.14 31.96
CA LEU A 363 -13.00 -27.81 31.57
C LEU A 363 -11.48 -27.72 31.62
N ARG A 364 -10.85 -28.25 32.67
CA ARG A 364 -9.39 -28.31 32.81
C ARG A 364 -8.76 -29.07 31.65
N ASP A 365 -9.30 -30.24 31.32
CA ASP A 365 -8.74 -31.11 30.30
C ASP A 365 -8.88 -30.50 28.89
N ILE A 366 -10.05 -29.90 28.59
CA ILE A 366 -10.25 -29.16 27.33
C ILE A 366 -9.30 -27.96 27.27
N ALA A 367 -9.16 -27.20 28.36
CA ALA A 367 -8.26 -26.04 28.40
C ALA A 367 -6.80 -26.44 28.17
N ASN A 368 -6.34 -27.52 28.83
CA ASN A 368 -5.00 -28.06 28.65
C ASN A 368 -4.77 -28.54 27.22
N HIS A 369 -5.75 -29.21 26.61
CA HIS A 369 -5.67 -29.59 25.20
C HIS A 369 -5.61 -28.37 24.26
N MET A 370 -6.37 -27.31 24.55
CA MET A 370 -6.30 -26.07 23.77
C MET A 370 -4.94 -25.38 23.87
N ILE A 371 -4.28 -25.43 25.04
CA ILE A 371 -2.90 -24.95 25.20
C ILE A 371 -1.94 -25.76 24.33
N GLU A 372 -2.07 -27.09 24.23
CA GLU A 372 -1.25 -27.90 23.32
C GLU A 372 -1.43 -27.50 21.86
N VAL A 373 -2.68 -27.30 21.43
CA VAL A 373 -3.01 -26.86 20.06
C VAL A 373 -2.40 -25.48 19.78
N ILE A 374 -2.49 -24.57 20.75
CA ILE A 374 -1.90 -23.24 20.70
C ILE A 374 -0.37 -23.32 20.55
N ASP A 375 0.31 -24.12 21.39
CA ASP A 375 1.76 -24.30 21.34
C ASP A 375 2.20 -24.87 19.98
N GLY A 376 1.42 -25.81 19.42
CA GLY A 376 1.63 -26.31 18.07
C GLY A 376 1.49 -25.24 16.98
N LYS A 377 0.52 -24.33 17.11
CA LYS A 377 0.34 -23.19 16.20
C LYS A 377 1.48 -22.19 16.29
N LEU A 378 1.97 -21.88 17.49
CA LEU A 378 3.11 -20.99 17.71
C LEU A 378 4.37 -21.54 17.02
N LYS A 379 4.70 -22.83 17.21
CA LYS A 379 5.83 -23.48 16.53
C LYS A 379 5.72 -23.42 15.00
N ARG A 380 4.53 -23.64 14.44
CA ARG A 380 4.30 -23.51 12.99
C ARG A 380 4.47 -22.07 12.51
N LEU A 381 3.97 -21.09 13.26
CA LEU A 381 4.11 -19.68 12.94
C LEU A 381 5.57 -19.26 12.93
N GLU A 382 6.32 -19.66 13.94
CA GLU A 382 7.75 -19.40 14.06
C GLU A 382 8.52 -19.95 12.84
N LYS A 383 8.26 -21.21 12.47
CA LYS A 383 8.87 -21.86 11.29
C LYS A 383 8.50 -21.15 9.98
N ASN A 384 7.24 -20.77 9.81
CA ASN A 384 6.79 -20.12 8.57
C ASN A 384 7.27 -18.67 8.45
N ILE A 385 7.50 -17.97 9.57
CA ILE A 385 8.15 -16.65 9.59
C ILE A 385 9.63 -16.77 9.23
N GLU A 386 10.29 -17.84 9.64
CA GLU A 386 11.69 -18.11 9.27
C GLU A 386 11.85 -18.34 7.76
N ASN A 387 10.91 -19.04 7.12
CA ASN A 387 10.86 -19.18 5.66
C ASN A 387 10.55 -17.87 4.91
N MET A 388 10.29 -16.78 5.63
CA MET A 388 10.14 -15.43 5.09
C MET A 388 11.49 -14.69 5.01
N MET A 389 12.58 -15.31 5.48
CA MET A 389 13.96 -14.90 5.23
C MET A 389 14.37 -15.17 3.80
#